data_AF-A0A9D4RFP0-F1
#
_entry.id   AF-A0A9D4RFP0-F1
#
_cell.length_a   1.000
_cell.length_b   1.000
_cell.length_c   1.000
_cell.angle_alpha   90.00
_cell.angle_beta   90.00
_cell.angle_gamma   90.00
#
_symmetry.space_group_name_H-M   'P 1'
#
loop_
_entity.id
_entity.type
_entity.pdbx_description
1 polymer ?
#
loop_
_entity_poly.entity_id
_entity_poly.type
_entity_poly.pdbx_seq_one_letter_code
_entity_poly.pdbx_strand_id
1 'polypeptide(L)'
;MDFKSDLEYATSKLKIEFSFSDYQLKALKSLYDLKDTIAVLLTGSGKSIIFQGFRFLQSVQQTWRPDMFVSQNTSLGTYSDSNTKCYRKPY
;
A
#
# COMPACT_ATOMS: atom_id res chain seq x y z
N MET A 1 -2.11 -13.22 -13.39
CA MET A 1 -1.00 -12.73 -12.54
C MET A 1 -1.16 -13.37 -11.19
N ASP A 2 -0.07 -13.81 -10.56
CA ASP A 2 -0.13 -14.45 -9.24
C ASP A 2 0.17 -13.41 -8.16
N PHE A 3 -0.68 -13.33 -7.13
CA PHE A 3 -0.55 -12.35 -6.05
C PHE A 3 0.82 -12.45 -5.36
N LYS A 4 1.33 -13.69 -5.21
CA LYS A 4 2.59 -13.94 -4.53
C LYS A 4 3.78 -13.40 -5.31
N SER A 5 3.83 -13.63 -6.62
CA SER A 5 4.92 -13.11 -7.48
C SER A 5 4.94 -11.59 -7.52
N ASP A 6 3.77 -10.96 -7.60
CA ASP A 6 3.67 -9.50 -7.65
C ASP A 6 4.04 -8.87 -6.30
N LEU A 7 3.68 -9.54 -5.19
CA LEU A 7 4.07 -9.12 -3.85
C LEU A 7 5.58 -9.27 -3.62
N GLU A 8 6.19 -10.38 -4.05
CA GLU A 8 7.64 -10.58 -3.98
C GLU A 8 8.39 -9.51 -4.79
N TYR A 9 7.91 -9.20 -5.99
CA TYR A 9 8.44 -8.11 -6.81
C TYR A 9 8.30 -6.75 -6.14
N ALA A 10 7.11 -6.44 -5.59
CA ALA A 10 6.86 -5.19 -4.88
C ALA A 10 7.75 -5.05 -3.65
N THR A 11 7.88 -6.11 -2.84
CA THR A 11 8.69 -6.13 -1.61
C THR A 11 10.17 -5.93 -1.92
N SER A 12 10.67 -6.58 -2.98
CA SER A 12 12.05 -6.40 -3.48
C SER A 12 12.33 -4.96 -3.92
N LYS A 13 11.39 -4.33 -4.63
CA LYS A 13 11.51 -2.94 -5.09
C LYS A 13 11.45 -1.91 -3.96
N LEU A 14 10.63 -2.20 -2.95
CA LEU A 14 10.38 -1.30 -1.83
C LEU A 14 11.46 -1.36 -0.74
N LYS A 15 12.40 -2.31 -0.81
CA LYS A 15 13.37 -2.58 0.28
C LYS A 15 12.69 -2.70 1.64
N ILE A 16 11.50 -3.27 1.66
CA ILE A 16 10.78 -3.56 2.90
C ILE A 16 11.50 -4.75 3.55
N GLU A 17 12.18 -4.50 4.67
CA GLU A 17 12.91 -5.51 5.44
C GLU A 17 12.02 -6.32 6.40
N PHE A 18 10.72 -6.02 6.46
CA PHE A 18 9.77 -6.69 7.34
C PHE A 18 8.82 -7.61 6.58
N SER A 19 8.50 -8.75 7.20
CA SER A 19 7.49 -9.69 6.68
C SER A 19 6.08 -9.17 6.98
N PHE A 20 5.18 -9.26 6.01
CA PHE A 20 3.76 -8.99 6.25
C PHE A 20 3.16 -10.10 7.13
N SER A 21 2.37 -9.70 8.13
CA SER A 21 1.57 -10.65 8.91
C SER A 21 0.41 -11.23 8.10
N ASP A 22 -0.10 -12.40 8.49
CA ASP A 22 -1.19 -13.09 7.78
C ASP A 22 -2.45 -12.22 7.59
N TYR A 23 -2.81 -11.41 8.59
CA TYR A 23 -3.95 -10.50 8.50
C TYR A 23 -3.72 -9.37 7.48
N GLN A 24 -2.49 -8.85 7.40
CA GLN A 24 -2.12 -7.84 6.41
C GLN A 24 -2.11 -8.44 5.00
N LEU A 25 -1.58 -9.66 4.83
CA LEU A 25 -1.60 -10.39 3.57
C LEU A 25 -3.02 -10.67 3.09
N LYS A 26 -3.92 -11.07 4.01
CA LYS A 26 -5.33 -11.33 3.70
C LYS A 26 -6.03 -10.05 3.23
N ALA A 27 -5.77 -8.92 3.88
CA ALA A 27 -6.31 -7.63 3.47
C ALA A 27 -5.75 -7.19 2.10
N LEU A 28 -4.44 -7.30 1.91
CA LEU A 28 -3.76 -6.99 0.64
C LEU A 28 -4.30 -7.84 -0.52
N LYS A 29 -4.50 -9.14 -0.31
CA LYS A 29 -5.05 -10.04 -1.32
C LYS A 29 -6.48 -9.65 -1.69
N SER A 30 -7.32 -9.35 -0.70
CA SER A 30 -8.70 -8.90 -0.95
C SER A 30 -8.74 -7.60 -1.76
N LEU A 31 -7.85 -6.64 -1.46
CA LEU A 31 -7.70 -5.40 -2.24
C LEU A 31 -7.15 -5.65 -3.65
N TYR A 32 -6.18 -6.56 -3.79
CA TYR A 32 -5.62 -6.98 -5.09
C TYR A 32 -6.69 -7.62 -5.98
N ASP A 33 -7.62 -8.37 -5.39
CA ASP A 33 -8.79 -8.94 -6.06
C ASP A 33 -9.90 -7.90 -6.35
N LEU A 34 -9.62 -6.61 -6.16
CA LEU A 34 -10.54 -5.48 -6.37
C LEU A 34 -11.80 -5.53 -5.50
N LYS A 35 -11.71 -6.09 -4.29
CA LYS A 35 -12.81 -6.14 -3.32
C LYS A 35 -12.67 -5.05 -2.28
N ASP A 36 -13.77 -4.36 -2.00
CA ASP A 36 -13.86 -3.43 -0.88
C ASP A 36 -13.58 -4.18 0.43
N THR A 37 -12.58 -3.71 1.18
CA THR A 37 -12.03 -4.43 2.32
C THR A 37 -11.92 -3.51 3.53
N ILE A 38 -12.51 -3.92 4.65
CA ILE A 38 -12.36 -3.25 5.94
C ILE A 38 -11.34 -4.03 6.79
N ALA A 39 -10.22 -3.39 7.12
CA ALA A 39 -9.19 -3.98 7.98
C ALA A 39 -9.16 -3.27 9.34
N VAL A 40 -9.67 -3.95 10.37
CA VAL A 40 -9.58 -3.48 11.77
C VAL A 40 -8.42 -4.20 12.45
N LEU A 41 -7.32 -3.48 12.66
CA LEU A 41 -6.14 -3.98 13.37
C LEU A 41 -5.89 -3.16 14.64
N LEU A 42 -5.09 -3.67 15.57
CA LEU A 42 -4.69 -2.93 16.77
C LEU A 42 -3.79 -1.73 16.42
N THR A 43 -3.83 -0.66 17.21
CA THR A 43 -2.90 0.48 17.03
C THR A 43 -1.46 0.01 17.20
N GLY A 44 -0.54 0.49 16.35
CA GLY A 44 0.86 0.04 16.33
C GLY A 44 1.15 -1.20 15.48
N SER A 45 0.14 -1.95 15.03
CA SER A 45 0.32 -3.15 14.16
C SER A 45 0.63 -2.85 12.69
N GLY A 46 0.94 -1.59 12.35
CA GLY A 46 1.33 -1.23 10.99
C GLY A 46 0.20 -1.21 9.95
N LYS A 47 -1.02 -0.78 10.31
CA LYS A 47 -2.16 -0.66 9.35
C LYS A 47 -1.81 0.07 8.05
N SER A 48 -0.98 1.10 8.14
CA SER A 48 -0.52 1.90 6.99
C SER A 48 0.22 1.09 5.93
N ILE A 49 0.83 -0.04 6.32
CA ILE A 49 1.58 -0.90 5.42
C ILE A 49 0.72 -1.54 4.34
N ILE A 50 -0.55 -1.79 4.65
CA ILE A 50 -1.52 -2.39 3.72
C ILE A 50 -1.75 -1.43 2.56
N PHE A 51 -1.89 -0.13 2.85
CA PHE A 51 -2.11 0.90 1.84
C PHE A 51 -0.86 1.18 1.00
N GLN A 52 0.31 1.22 1.64
CA GLN A 52 1.58 1.36 0.94
C GLN A 52 1.82 0.17 0.01
N GLY A 53 1.68 -1.07 0.51
CA GLY A 53 1.82 -2.29 -0.31
C GLY A 53 0.83 -2.35 -1.47
N PHE A 54 -0.43 -1.98 -1.23
CA PHE A 54 -1.45 -1.96 -2.27
C PHE A 54 -1.13 -0.98 -3.41
N ARG A 55 -0.66 0.24 -3.10
CA ARG A 55 -0.24 1.20 -4.14
C ARG A 55 0.84 0.65 -5.07
N PHE A 56 1.80 -0.10 -4.52
CA PHE A 56 2.81 -0.73 -5.34
C PHE A 56 2.24 -1.83 -6.22
N LEU A 57 1.35 -2.67 -5.69
CA LEU A 57 0.66 -3.69 -6.48
C LEU A 57 -0.17 -3.08 -7.61
N GLN A 58 -0.85 -1.94 -7.37
CA GLN A 58 -1.56 -1.20 -8.42
C GLN A 58 -0.62 -0.73 -9.54
N SER A 59 0.60 -0.30 -9.21
CA SER A 59 1.61 0.09 -10.19
C SER A 59 2.08 -1.08 -11.05
N VAL A 60 2.20 -2.29 -10.48
CA VAL A 60 2.58 -3.53 -11.18
C VAL A 60 1.46 -3.99 -12.10
N GLN A 61 0.21 -3.94 -11.64
CA GLN A 61 -0.98 -4.26 -12.45
C GLN A 61 -1.31 -3.19 -13.51
N GLN A 62 -0.55 -2.09 -13.58
CA GLN A 62 -0.83 -0.91 -14.43
C GLN A 62 -2.25 -0.35 -14.25
N THR A 63 -2.89 -0.66 -13.13
CA THR A 63 -4.25 -0.25 -12.83
C THR A 63 -4.17 1.08 -12.10
N TRP A 64 -3.94 2.16 -12.85
CA TRP A 64 -3.96 3.50 -12.30
C TRP A 64 -5.38 3.87 -11.89
N ARG A 65 -5.63 3.91 -10.57
CA ARG A 65 -6.85 4.50 -10.02
C ARG A 65 -6.50 5.72 -9.19
N PRO A 66 -7.20 6.85 -9.36
CA PRO A 66 -7.07 7.96 -8.43
C PRO A 66 -7.51 7.45 -7.05
N ASP A 67 -6.70 7.73 -6.04
CA ASP A 67 -6.93 7.27 -4.69
C ASP A 67 -6.85 8.44 -3.70
N MET A 68 -7.71 8.39 -2.69
CA MET A 68 -7.87 9.43 -1.68
C MET A 68 -7.64 8.82 -0.30
N PHE A 69 -6.64 9.33 0.42
CA PHE A 69 -6.40 8.98 1.82
C PHE A 69 -6.96 10.06 2.73
N VAL A 70 -7.85 9.66 3.64
CA VAL A 70 -8.35 10.53 4.69
C VAL A 70 -7.75 10.05 6.00
N SER A 71 -6.98 10.92 6.65
CA SER A 71 -6.40 10.67 7.96
C SER A 71 -6.59 11.87 8.87
N GLN A 72 -6.62 11.66 10.19
CA GLN A 72 -6.69 12.77 11.14
C GLN A 72 -5.41 13.61 11.07
N ASN A 73 -5.51 14.93 11.20
CA ASN A 73 -4.42 15.90 10.97
C ASN A 73 -3.11 15.57 11.71
N THR A 74 -3.19 14.99 12.90
CA THR A 74 -2.03 14.56 13.72
C THR A 74 -1.18 13.46 13.08
N SER A 75 -1.69 12.75 12.07
CA SER A 75 -1.01 11.63 11.41
C SER A 75 -0.56 11.93 9.97
N LEU A 76 -0.99 13.05 9.38
CA LEU A 76 -0.63 13.41 8.00
C LEU A 76 0.88 13.63 7.81
N GLY A 77 1.55 14.20 8.81
CA GLY A 77 3.01 14.45 8.73
C GLY A 77 3.85 13.18 8.56
N THR A 78 3.37 12.03 9.05
CA THR A 78 4.06 10.74 8.89
C THR A 78 3.78 10.07 7.53
N TYR A 79 2.71 10.48 6.84
CA TYR A 79 2.36 9.97 5.52
C TYR A 79 3.08 10.72 4.39
N SER A 80 3.24 12.04 4.53
CA SER A 80 3.89 12.91 3.54
C SER A 80 5.35 12.53 3.27
N ASP A 81 6.08 12.05 4.27
CA ASP A 81 7.51 11.73 4.10
C ASP A 81 7.76 10.48 3.25
N SER A 82 6.74 9.62 3.07
CA SER A 82 6.88 8.37 2.31
C SER A 82 6.59 8.50 0.80
N ASN A 83 6.06 9.64 0.32
CA ASN A 83 5.61 9.77 -1.08
C ASN A 83 5.76 11.16 -1.72
N THR A 84 6.47 12.11 -1.11
CA THR A 84 6.68 13.44 -1.73
C THR A 84 7.85 13.44 -2.73
N LYS A 85 7.77 12.57 -3.74
CA LYS A 85 8.27 12.91 -5.08
C LYS A 85 7.06 12.90 -6.01
N CYS A 86 6.24 13.92 -5.85
CA CYS A 86 5.29 14.31 -6.88
C CYS A 86 6.11 14.60 -8.15
N TYR A 87 6.04 13.71 -9.15
CA TYR A 87 6.60 13.97 -10.47
C TYR A 87 5.89 15.21 -11.03
N ARG A 88 6.51 16.38 -10.93
CA ARG A 88 6.17 17.54 -11.75
C ARG A 88 6.36 17.12 -13.21
N LYS A 89 5.29 17.05 -13.99
CA LYS A 89 5.40 17.06 -15.45
C LYS A 89 6.05 18.39 -15.85
N PRO A 90 7.12 18.40 -16.66
CA PRO A 90 7.52 19.62 -17.34
C PRO A 90 6.43 19.98 -18.35
N TYR A 91 6.05 21.27 -18.35
CA TYR A 91 5.22 21.87 -19.40
C TYR A 91 6.03 22.01 -20.68
#